data_AF-A0A1I0U3C1-F1
#
_entry.id   AF-A0A1I0U3C1-F1
#
_cell.length_a   1.000
_cell.length_b   1.000
_cell.length_c   1.000
_cell.angle_alpha   90.00
_cell.angle_beta   90.00
_cell.angle_gamma   90.00
#
_symmetry.space_group_name_H-M   'P 1'
#
loop_
_entity.id
_entity.type
_entity.pdbx_description
1 polymer ?
#
loop_
_entity_poly.entity_id
_entity_poly.type
_entity_poly.pdbx_seq_one_letter_code
_entity_poly.pdbx_strand_id
1 'polypeptide(L)' 'GRRVQRDLYSAFLIMNVKDNRKEIDRQKCLERWDQFIRLHDEEIKRLHLHSCVVSSMGI' A
#
# COMPACT_ATOMS: atom_id res chain seq x y z
N GLY A 1 -8.11 -5.26 -12.22
CA GLY A 1 -7.19 -5.44 -11.08
C GLY A 1 -6.95 -4.10 -10.40
N ARG A 2 -6.89 -4.05 -9.07
CA ARG A 2 -6.54 -2.82 -8.33
C ARG A 2 -5.06 -2.51 -8.54
N ARG A 3 -4.72 -1.24 -8.82
CA ARG A 3 -3.33 -0.79 -9.00
C ARG A 3 -2.86 -0.18 -7.68
N VAL A 4 -1.95 -0.86 -6.99
CA VAL A 4 -1.28 -0.35 -5.79
C VAL A 4 0.15 0.02 -6.18
N GLN A 5 0.69 1.11 -5.62
CA GLN A 5 2.09 1.48 -5.85
C GLN A 5 3.03 0.39 -5.32
N ARG A 6 4.08 0.08 -6.09
CA ARG A 6 5.06 -0.98 -5.77
C ARG A 6 5.67 -0.78 -4.37
N ASP A 7 6.07 0.45 -4.06
CA ASP A 7 6.71 0.80 -2.79
C ASP A 7 5.76 0.68 -1.59
N LEU A 8 4.48 1.04 -1.78
CA LEU A 8 3.47 0.84 -0.74
C LEU A 8 3.21 -0.64 -0.50
N TYR A 9 3.16 -1.43 -1.58
CA TYR A 9 2.96 -2.87 -1.46
C TYR A 9 4.15 -3.57 -0.80
N SER A 10 5.40 -3.20 -1.14
CA SER A 10 6.59 -3.75 -0.48
C SER A 10 6.65 -3.35 0.99
N ALA A 11 6.35 -2.10 1.35
CA ALA A 11 6.25 -1.66 2.75
C ALA A 11 5.18 -2.43 3.52
N PHE A 12 4.00 -2.65 2.90
CA PHE A 12 2.93 -3.45 3.47
C PHE A 12 3.32 -4.92 3.74
N LEU A 13 4.11 -5.52 2.84
CA LEU A 13 4.63 -6.87 3.06
C LEU A 13 5.66 -6.91 4.19
N ILE A 14 6.57 -5.92 4.23
CA ILE A 14 7.63 -5.81 5.25
C ILE A 14 7.03 -5.61 6.66
N MET A 15 5.97 -4.80 6.79
CA MET A 15 5.31 -4.58 8.09
C MET A 15 4.50 -5.79 8.58
N ASN A 16 4.19 -6.75 7.71
CA ASN A 16 3.44 -7.97 8.03
C ASN A 16 4.31 -9.23 7.92
N VAL A 17 5.61 -9.09 8.13
CA VAL A 17 6.50 -10.24 8.32
C VAL A 17 6.26 -10.83 9.72
N LYS A 18 6.34 -12.16 9.85
CA LYS A 18 6.29 -12.84 11.15
C LYS A 18 7.42 -12.36 12.07
N ASP A 19 7.28 -12.57 13.38
CA ASP A 19 8.34 -12.28 14.36
C ASP A 19 9.68 -12.95 14.05
N ASN A 20 9.65 -14.07 13.32
CA ASN A 20 10.85 -14.74 12.83
C ASN A 20 11.62 -13.94 11.74
N ARG A 21 11.07 -12.83 11.24
CA ARG A 21 11.59 -11.92 10.20
C ARG A 21 12.01 -12.59 8.88
N LYS A 22 11.67 -13.87 8.70
CA LYS A 22 12.06 -14.69 7.55
C LYS A 22 10.89 -15.01 6.63
N GLU A 23 9.68 -14.95 7.15
CA GLU A 23 8.48 -15.32 6.42
C GLU A 23 7.41 -14.24 6.52
N ILE A 24 6.73 -13.99 5.41
CA ILE A 24 5.56 -13.11 5.38
C ILE A 24 4.38 -13.82 6.04
N ASP A 25 3.71 -13.13 6.96
CA ASP A 25 2.50 -13.63 7.60
C ASP A 25 1.29 -13.37 6.70
N ARG A 26 0.97 -14.33 5.84
CA ARG A 26 -0.14 -14.21 4.89
C ARG A 26 -1.49 -14.02 5.59
N GLN A 27 -1.69 -14.62 6.77
CA GLN A 27 -2.94 -14.49 7.51
C GLN A 27 -3.13 -13.04 7.98
N LYS A 28 -2.10 -12.46 8.61
CA LYS A 28 -2.09 -11.04 9.00
C LYS A 28 -2.23 -10.11 7.80
N CYS A 29 -1.58 -10.42 6.69
CA CYS A 29 -1.74 -9.66 5.44
C CYS A 29 -3.19 -9.64 4.99
N LEU A 30 -3.88 -10.79 4.98
CA LEU A 30 -5.28 -10.87 4.56
C LEU A 30 -6.20 -10.10 5.51
N GLU A 31 -6.01 -10.24 6.83
CA GLU A 31 -6.81 -9.51 7.83
C GLU A 31 -6.64 -7.98 7.72
N ARG A 32 -5.43 -7.52 7.40
CA ARG A 32 -5.12 -6.07 7.28
C ARG A 32 -5.32 -5.52 5.88
N TRP A 33 -5.50 -6.36 4.88
CA TRP A 33 -5.57 -5.96 3.48
C TRP A 33 -6.77 -5.05 3.20
N ASP A 34 -7.95 -5.39 3.74
CA ASP A 34 -9.15 -4.59 3.52
C ASP A 34 -9.02 -3.19 4.10
N GLN A 35 -8.41 -3.06 5.30
CA GLN A 35 -8.12 -1.77 5.89
C GLN A 35 -7.07 -0.99 5.09
N PHE A 36 -6.01 -1.67 4.65
CA PHE A 36 -4.95 -1.07 3.84
C PHE A 36 -5.49 -0.50 2.52
N ILE A 37 -6.31 -1.27 1.80
CA ILE A 37 -6.90 -0.81 0.54
C ILE A 37 -7.87 0.35 0.76
N ARG A 38 -8.67 0.31 1.83
CA ARG A 38 -9.57 1.42 2.15
C ARG A 38 -8.80 2.72 2.38
N LEU A 39 -7.77 2.69 3.23
CA LEU A 39 -6.92 3.85 3.48
C LEU A 39 -6.17 4.30 2.22
N HIS A 40 -5.66 3.35 1.43
CA HIS A 40 -5.00 3.64 0.17
C HIS A 40 -5.93 4.35 -0.82
N ASP A 41 -7.15 3.86 -1.01
CA ASP A 41 -8.13 4.46 -1.91
C ASP A 41 -8.55 5.87 -1.44
N GLU A 42 -8.68 6.08 -0.12
CA GLU A 42 -8.93 7.41 0.45
C GLU A 42 -7.77 8.38 0.19
N GLU A 43 -6.52 7.95 0.41
CA GLU A 43 -5.33 8.76 0.16
C GLU A 43 -5.12 9.02 -1.34
N ILE A 44 -5.36 8.06 -2.22
CA ILE A 44 -5.31 8.25 -3.68
C ILE A 44 -6.37 9.26 -4.13
N LYS A 45 -7.60 9.18 -3.60
CA LYS A 45 -8.65 10.17 -3.88
C LYS A 45 -8.24 11.56 -3.40
N ARG A 46 -7.64 11.65 -2.23
CA ARG A 46 -7.10 12.90 -1.68
C ARG A 46 -6.00 13.47 -2.57
N LEU A 47 -5.02 12.66 -2.96
CA LEU A 47 -3.92 13.09 -3.85
C LEU A 47 -4.44 13.52 -5.22
N HIS A 48 -5.42 12.82 -5.80
CA HIS A 48 -6.07 13.24 -7.04
C HIS A 48 -6.82 14.57 -6.88
N LEU A 49 -7.49 14.80 -5.75
CA LEU A 49 -8.19 16.06 -5.48
C LEU A 49 -7.20 17.22 -5.30
N HIS A 50 -6.02 16.95 -4.72
CA HIS A 50 -4.95 17.92 -4.52
C HIS A 50 -3.97 18.02 -5.69
N SER A 51 -4.32 17.51 -6.89
CA SER A 51 -3.50 17.51 -8.10
C SER A 51 -3.22 18.92 -8.65
N CYS A 52 -2.45 19.72 -7.91
CA CYS A 52 -1.21 20.26 -8.46
C CYS A 52 -0.39 19.03 -8.87
N VAL A 53 -0.45 18.71 -10.15
CA VAL A 53 0.26 17.58 -10.76
C VAL A 53 1.74 17.80 -10.49
N VAL A 54 2.30 17.08 -9.52
CA VAL A 54 3.75 16.93 -9.46
C VAL A 54 4.09 16.03 -10.64
N SER A 55 4.32 16.67 -11.79
CA SER A 55 4.79 16.07 -13.05
C SER A 55 6.19 15.46 -12.95
N SER A 56 6.67 15.19 -11.74
CA SER A 56 8.02 14.70 -11.45
C SER A 56 7.95 13.56 -10.46
N MET A 57 7.31 12.47 -10.89
CA MET A 57 7.66 11.12 -10.47
C MET A 57 7.77 10.33 -11.76
N GLY A 58 8.93 10.50 -12.44
CA GLY A 58 9.19 10.05 -13.81
C GLY A 58 8.55 8.70 -14.14
N ILE A 59 7.53 8.78 -14.99
CA ILE A 59 7.04 7.65 -15.80
C ILE A 59 8.01 7.48 -16.97
#